data_AF-A0A2W4TXY2-F1
#
_entry.id   AF-A0A2W4TXY2-F1
#
_cell.length_a   1.000
_cell.length_b   1.000
_cell.length_c   1.000
_cell.angle_alpha   90.00
_cell.angle_beta   90.00
_cell.angle_gamma   90.00
#
_symmetry.space_group_name_H-M   'P 1'
#
loop_
_entity.id
_entity.type
_entity.pdbx_description
1 polymer ?
#
loop_
_entity_poly.entity_id
_entity_poly.type
_entity_poly.pdbx_seq_one_letter_code
_entity_poly.pdbx_strand_id
1 'polypeptide(L)'
;MLVLLAALVLSGTTCGRGVSIESELGPTYGLEVRNPNDFPLTVSYDDGTGPRLLGNVGAHSETRFVISRPATTTITIIAADREGTQRARRQVTLRAGSSEVVSLDVR
;
A
#
# COMPACT_ATOMS: atom_id res chain seq x y z
N MET A 1 50.65 -43.16 -17.07
CA MET A 1 49.23 -43.04 -16.63
C MET A 1 49.05 -41.61 -16.15
N LEU A 2 48.24 -40.86 -16.88
CA LEU A 2 48.02 -39.41 -16.81
C LEU A 2 47.04 -39.09 -15.65
N VAL A 3 47.32 -38.13 -14.77
CA VAL A 3 46.27 -37.59 -13.88
C VAL A 3 46.33 -36.06 -13.90
N LEU A 4 45.14 -35.51 -14.16
CA LEU A 4 44.82 -34.20 -14.73
C LEU A 4 45.15 -32.98 -13.85
N LEU A 5 45.60 -31.96 -14.56
CA LEU A 5 45.48 -30.53 -14.25
C LEU A 5 44.07 -30.06 -14.66
N ALA A 6 43.33 -29.38 -13.78
CA ALA A 6 42.27 -28.44 -14.18
C ALA A 6 41.92 -27.50 -13.02
N ALA A 7 42.39 -26.26 -13.14
CA ALA A 7 42.04 -25.14 -12.28
C ALA A 7 40.73 -24.49 -12.74
N LEU A 8 40.03 -23.88 -11.78
CA LEU A 8 39.37 -22.57 -11.87
C LEU A 8 38.29 -22.39 -12.95
N VAL A 9 37.01 -22.31 -12.53
CA VAL A 9 36.15 -21.12 -12.76
C VAL A 9 35.05 -21.08 -11.67
N LEU A 10 35.12 -20.09 -10.77
CA LEU A 10 33.97 -19.67 -9.97
C LEU A 10 33.03 -18.86 -10.87
N SER A 11 31.99 -19.48 -11.40
CA SER A 11 30.90 -18.79 -12.11
C SER A 11 29.58 -19.19 -11.48
N GLY A 12 29.12 -18.39 -10.52
CA GLY A 12 27.88 -18.64 -9.78
C GLY A 12 27.11 -17.37 -9.50
N THR A 13 26.65 -16.72 -10.57
CA THR A 13 25.45 -15.88 -10.63
C THR A 13 25.21 -14.93 -9.43
N THR A 14 25.77 -13.73 -9.51
CA THR A 14 25.17 -12.60 -8.82
C THR A 14 23.77 -12.39 -9.39
N CYS A 15 22.74 -12.85 -8.68
CA CYS A 15 21.36 -12.42 -8.88
C CYS A 15 21.23 -10.97 -8.40
N GLY A 16 21.93 -10.06 -9.07
CA GLY A 16 21.70 -8.64 -8.96
C GLY A 16 20.45 -8.29 -9.76
N ARG A 17 19.26 -8.61 -9.24
CA ARG A 17 18.02 -7.97 -9.69
C ARG A 17 18.04 -6.53 -9.14
N GLY A 18 18.92 -5.71 -9.69
CA GLY A 18 18.91 -4.27 -9.50
C GLY A 18 17.69 -3.73 -10.23
N VAL A 19 16.55 -3.71 -9.56
CA VAL A 19 15.44 -2.86 -9.98
C VAL A 19 15.88 -1.43 -9.70
N SER A 20 16.15 -0.66 -10.75
CA SER A 20 16.25 0.79 -10.63
C SER A 20 14.88 1.29 -10.21
N ILE A 21 14.69 1.49 -8.91
CA ILE A 21 13.55 2.24 -8.38
C ILE A 21 13.90 3.68 -8.72
N GLU A 22 13.40 4.16 -9.85
CA GLU A 22 13.33 5.59 -10.11
C GLU A 22 12.45 6.15 -9.01
N SER A 23 13.09 6.64 -7.94
CA SER A 23 12.42 7.21 -6.78
C SER A 23 11.87 8.54 -7.24
N GLU A 24 10.72 8.49 -7.90
CA GLU A 24 10.02 9.66 -8.36
C GLU A 24 9.69 10.53 -7.13
N LEU A 25 10.41 11.64 -7.03
CA LEU A 25 10.36 12.59 -5.93
C LEU A 25 8.95 13.16 -5.81
N GLY A 26 8.25 12.77 -4.76
CA GLY A 26 6.96 13.33 -4.40
C GLY A 26 6.67 13.10 -2.92
N PRO A 27 5.87 13.95 -2.28
CA PRO A 27 5.53 13.75 -0.88
C PRO A 27 4.76 12.43 -0.72
N THR A 28 5.15 11.67 0.29
CA THR A 28 4.45 10.47 0.75
C THR A 28 3.70 10.78 2.04
N TYR A 29 2.52 10.19 2.17
CA TYR A 29 1.62 10.40 3.31
C TYR A 29 1.29 9.05 3.93
N GLY A 30 1.40 8.96 5.26
CA GLY A 30 0.96 7.78 5.99
C GLY A 30 -0.54 7.84 6.26
N LEU A 31 -1.23 6.71 6.10
CA LEU A 31 -2.62 6.55 6.49
C LEU A 31 -2.77 5.23 7.24
N GLU A 32 -3.20 5.27 8.49
CA GLU A 32 -3.60 4.10 9.25
C GLU A 32 -5.12 3.97 9.19
N VAL A 33 -5.60 2.86 8.64
CA VAL A 33 -7.03 2.56 8.55
C VAL A 33 -7.38 1.48 9.54
N ARG A 34 -8.34 1.78 10.42
CA ARG A 34 -8.88 0.86 11.43
C ARG A 34 -10.25 0.36 11.00
N ASN A 35 -10.41 -0.95 11.02
CA ASN A 35 -11.66 -1.64 10.74
C ASN A 35 -12.24 -2.21 12.05
N PRO A 36 -13.22 -1.55 12.68
CA PRO A 36 -13.89 -2.07 13.86
C PRO A 36 -14.89 -3.20 13.54
N ASN A 37 -15.25 -3.42 12.26
CA ASN A 37 -16.25 -4.39 11.85
C ASN A 37 -15.72 -5.83 11.94
N ASP A 38 -16.64 -6.80 11.99
CA ASP A 38 -16.38 -8.25 12.09
C ASP A 38 -16.11 -8.93 10.73
N PHE A 39 -16.10 -8.16 9.64
CA PHE A 39 -15.76 -8.59 8.28
C PHE A 39 -14.65 -7.70 7.67
N PRO A 40 -13.88 -8.22 6.69
CA PRO A 40 -12.84 -7.45 6.02
C PRO A 40 -13.41 -6.36 5.10
N LEU A 41 -12.68 -5.25 4.97
CA LEU A 41 -13.02 -4.13 4.09
C LEU A 41 -12.02 -4.00 2.95
N THR A 42 -12.52 -3.76 1.74
CA THR A 42 -11.73 -3.22 0.63
C THR A 42 -11.70 -1.70 0.74
N VAL A 43 -10.50 -1.12 0.80
CA VAL A 43 -10.28 0.30 1.00
C VAL A 43 -9.69 0.93 -0.25
N SER A 44 -10.27 2.04 -0.65
CA SER A 44 -9.79 2.92 -1.73
C SER A 44 -9.78 4.36 -1.25
N TYR A 45 -9.08 5.23 -1.98
CA TYR A 45 -9.19 6.67 -1.80
C TYR A 45 -9.55 7.37 -3.11
N ASP A 46 -10.21 8.51 -3.00
CA ASP A 46 -10.49 9.42 -4.10
C ASP A 46 -9.94 10.81 -3.76
N ASP A 47 -9.08 11.33 -4.64
CA ASP A 47 -8.47 12.66 -4.56
C ASP A 47 -9.11 13.65 -5.55
N GLY A 48 -10.31 13.35 -6.03
CA GLY A 48 -11.02 14.10 -7.06
C GLY A 48 -10.68 13.66 -8.49
N THR A 49 -9.71 12.76 -8.68
CA THR A 49 -9.40 12.16 -9.99
C THR A 49 -10.06 10.79 -10.21
N GLY A 50 -10.77 10.29 -9.20
CA GLY A 50 -11.41 8.99 -9.20
C GLY A 50 -10.81 8.02 -8.17
N PRO A 51 -11.50 6.90 -7.90
CA PRO A 51 -11.11 5.97 -6.85
C PRO A 51 -9.86 5.17 -7.22
N ARG A 52 -8.92 5.08 -6.26
CA ARG A 52 -7.68 4.31 -6.33
C ARG A 52 -7.62 3.30 -5.20
N LEU A 53 -7.39 2.03 -5.52
CA LEU A 53 -7.35 0.95 -4.54
C LEU A 53 -6.11 1.09 -3.63
N LEU A 54 -6.32 0.98 -2.31
CA LEU A 54 -5.24 0.87 -1.33
C LEU A 54 -4.99 -0.59 -0.98
N GLY A 55 -6.05 -1.35 -0.71
CA GLY A 55 -5.96 -2.77 -0.36
C GLY A 55 -7.06 -3.20 0.60
N ASN A 56 -6.82 -4.28 1.33
CA ASN A 56 -7.78 -4.84 2.28
C ASN A 56 -7.36 -4.55 3.72
N VAL A 57 -8.34 -4.34 4.59
CA VAL A 57 -8.16 -4.28 6.04
C VAL A 57 -8.98 -5.41 6.65
N GLY A 58 -8.34 -6.29 7.40
CA GLY A 58 -8.99 -7.43 8.05
C GLY A 58 -10.06 -7.01 9.07
N ALA A 59 -10.93 -7.95 9.44
CA ALA A 59 -11.89 -7.75 10.52
C ALA A 59 -11.18 -7.40 11.84
N HIS A 60 -11.72 -6.46 12.61
CA HIS A 60 -11.17 -5.98 13.90
C HIS A 60 -9.66 -5.67 13.86
N SER A 61 -9.17 -5.20 12.72
CA SER A 61 -7.75 -4.97 12.49
C SER A 61 -7.47 -3.55 12.01
N GLU A 62 -6.19 -3.20 11.99
CA GLU A 62 -5.70 -1.98 11.38
C GLU A 62 -4.63 -2.28 10.33
N THR A 63 -4.51 -1.40 9.34
CA THR A 63 -3.51 -1.53 8.28
C THR A 63 -3.00 -0.14 7.90
N ARG A 64 -1.68 -0.05 7.72
CA ARG A 64 -1.03 1.17 7.28
C ARG A 64 -0.85 1.17 5.77
N PHE A 65 -1.29 2.24 5.14
CA PHE A 65 -1.10 2.53 3.73
C PHE A 65 -0.18 3.75 3.56
N VAL A 66 0.47 3.79 2.41
CA VAL A 66 1.25 4.94 1.97
C VAL A 66 0.61 5.49 0.71
N ILE A 67 0.29 6.78 0.73
CA ILE A 67 -0.25 7.49 -0.43
C ILE A 67 0.87 8.37 -0.99
N SER A 68 1.21 8.14 -2.25
CA SER A 68 2.20 8.93 -2.98
C SER A 68 1.52 9.79 -4.02
N ARG A 69 1.87 11.09 -4.08
CA ARG A 69 1.44 12.02 -5.13
C ARG A 69 -0.08 12.03 -5.39
N PRO A 70 -0.93 12.25 -4.36
CA PRO A 70 -2.34 12.47 -4.60
C PRO A 70 -2.54 13.83 -5.31
N ALA A 71 -3.59 13.95 -6.12
CA ALA A 71 -3.93 15.20 -6.81
C ALA A 71 -4.31 16.33 -5.82
N THR A 72 -4.82 15.97 -4.65
CA THR A 72 -5.07 16.86 -3.51
C THR A 72 -4.73 16.14 -2.21
N THR A 73 -4.36 16.89 -1.17
CA THR A 73 -4.13 16.32 0.16
C THR A 73 -5.43 16.06 0.92
N THR A 74 -6.56 16.60 0.46
CA THR A 74 -7.88 16.34 1.06
C THR A 74 -8.60 15.26 0.27
N ILE A 75 -8.48 14.03 0.74
CA ILE A 75 -8.98 12.84 0.05
C ILE A 75 -10.23 12.27 0.73
N THR A 76 -10.98 11.47 0.00
CA THR A 76 -12.08 10.67 0.55
C THR A 76 -11.64 9.21 0.62
N ILE A 77 -11.58 8.65 1.83
CA ILE A 77 -11.40 7.21 2.05
C ILE A 77 -12.74 6.53 1.90
N ILE A 78 -12.78 5.46 1.12
CA ILE A 78 -13.96 4.67 0.83
C ILE A 78 -13.67 3.23 1.24
N ALA A 79 -14.45 2.71 2.18
CA ALA A 79 -14.45 1.30 2.52
C ALA A 79 -15.72 0.63 2.00
N ALA A 80 -15.57 -0.59 1.50
CA ALA A 80 -16.68 -1.45 1.13
C ALA A 80 -16.43 -2.88 1.59
N ASP A 81 -17.49 -3.61 1.92
CA ASP A 81 -17.45 -5.07 2.04
C ASP A 81 -17.18 -5.73 0.67
N ARG A 82 -16.98 -7.05 0.67
CA ARG A 82 -16.69 -7.83 -0.55
C ARG A 82 -17.76 -7.68 -1.62
N GLU A 83 -19.03 -7.64 -1.22
CA GLU A 83 -20.17 -7.57 -2.12
C GLU A 83 -20.48 -6.11 -2.53
N GLY A 84 -19.81 -5.14 -1.93
CA GLY A 84 -20.01 -3.71 -2.18
C GLY A 84 -21.37 -3.19 -1.69
N THR A 85 -22.05 -3.95 -0.83
CA THR A 85 -23.37 -3.66 -0.27
C THR A 85 -23.30 -2.68 0.90
N GLN A 86 -22.24 -2.77 1.69
CA GLN A 86 -22.01 -1.95 2.87
C GLN A 86 -20.84 -1.01 2.60
N ARG A 87 -21.04 0.30 2.80
CA ARG A 87 -20.01 1.31 2.47
C ARG A 87 -19.88 2.41 3.50
N ALA A 88 -18.64 2.73 3.87
CA ALA A 88 -18.32 3.93 4.64
C ALA A 88 -17.49 4.90 3.79
N ARG A 89 -17.68 6.20 4.01
CA ARG A 89 -16.88 7.26 3.41
C ARG A 89 -16.40 8.24 4.47
N ARG A 90 -15.13 8.60 4.41
CA ARG A 90 -14.53 9.55 5.36
C ARG A 90 -13.53 10.46 4.65
N GLN A 91 -13.72 11.76 4.81
CA GLN A 91 -12.75 12.74 4.32
C GLN A 91 -11.57 12.84 5.29
N VAL A 92 -10.36 12.88 4.75
CA VAL A 92 -9.10 12.96 5.48
C VAL A 92 -8.21 14.00 4.81
N THR A 93 -7.59 14.87 5.62
CA THR A 93 -6.56 15.80 5.14
C THR A 93 -5.19 15.22 5.48
N LEU A 94 -4.47 14.78 4.46
CA LEU A 94 -3.12 14.24 4.56
C LEU A 94 -2.11 15.33 4.94
N ARG A 95 -1.15 14.95 5.79
CA ARG A 95 -0.06 15.83 6.23
C ARG A 95 1.27 15.12 6.03
N ALA A 96 2.22 15.83 5.41
CA ALA A 96 3.54 15.26 5.13
C ALA A 96 4.27 14.97 6.44
N GLY A 97 4.89 13.79 6.54
CA GLY A 97 5.65 13.39 7.72
C GLY A 97 4.82 12.90 8.92
N SER A 98 3.49 12.90 8.84
CA SER A 98 2.61 12.24 9.82
C SER A 98 1.86 11.05 9.22
N SER A 99 1.31 10.22 10.09
CA SER A 99 0.35 9.18 9.73
C SER A 99 -1.01 9.59 10.24
N GLU A 100 -1.95 9.84 9.34
CA GLU A 100 -3.33 10.13 9.73
C GLU A 100 -4.05 8.83 10.09
N VAL A 101 -4.86 8.84 11.15
CA VAL A 101 -5.61 7.66 11.60
C VAL A 101 -7.08 7.83 11.25
N VAL A 102 -7.67 6.84 10.58
CA VAL A 102 -9.08 6.83 10.23
C VAL A 102 -9.72 5.52 10.66
N SER A 103 -10.89 5.59 11.28
CA SER A 103 -11.72 4.43 11.59
C SER A 103 -12.92 4.39 10.65
N LEU A 104 -13.18 3.23 10.06
CA LEU A 104 -14.24 3.03 9.07
C LEU A 104 -15.28 2.04 9.62
N ASP A 105 -16.25 2.57 10.35
CA ASP A 105 -17.44 1.84 10.82
C ASP A 105 -18.45 1.77 9.67
N VAL A 106 -18.77 0.57 9.22
CA VAL A 106 -19.73 0.37 8.13
C VAL A 106 -21.02 -0.16 8.74
N ARG A 107 -22.14 0.47 8.40
CA ARG A 107 -23.48 0.14 8.90
C ARG A 107 -24.43 -0.18 7.76
#